data_AF-A0A3D0UV67-F1
#
_entry.id   AF-A0A3D0UV67-F1
#
_cell.length_a   1.000
_cell.length_b   1.000
_cell.length_c   1.000
_cell.angle_alpha   90.00
_cell.angle_beta   90.00
_cell.angle_gamma   90.00
#
_symmetry.space_group_name_H-M   'P 1'
#
loop_
_entity.id
_entity.type
_entity.pdbx_description
1 polymer ?
#
loop_
_entity_poly.entity_id
_entity_poly.type
_entity_poly.pdbx_seq_one_letter_code
_entity_poly.pdbx_strand_id
1 'polypeptide(L)'
;MQTFYNKEGQEIKRTPCQVYTRVMGYLRPVSHYNTGKKSEFYSRKYFNEAKTANSEFVRQFSNPTNSYDIVSEYQEVKFVGCGCPA
;
A
#
# COMPACT_ATOMS: atom_id res chain seq x y z
N MET A 1 21.78 15.20 -1.46
CA MET A 1 20.84 14.61 -2.43
C MET A 1 21.03 13.11 -2.39
N GLN A 2 19.95 12.31 -2.36
CA GLN A 2 20.08 10.85 -2.38
C GLN A 2 20.45 10.39 -3.79
N THR A 3 21.51 9.60 -3.91
CA THR A 3 21.94 8.94 -5.14
C THR A 3 21.16 7.64 -5.29
N PHE A 4 20.53 7.44 -6.45
CA PHE A 4 19.79 6.22 -6.75
C PHE A 4 20.60 5.40 -7.74
N TYR A 5 20.69 4.09 -7.51
CA TYR A 5 21.40 3.16 -8.40
C TYR A 5 20.41 2.14 -8.98
N ASN A 6 20.64 1.72 -10.23
CA ASN A 6 19.94 0.58 -10.81
C ASN A 6 20.54 -0.75 -10.27
N LYS A 7 19.98 -1.89 -10.70
CA LYS A 7 20.47 -3.23 -10.31
C LYS A 7 21.89 -3.53 -10.80
N GLU A 8 22.38 -2.77 -11.79
CA GLU A 8 23.69 -2.92 -12.44
C GLU A 8 24.73 -1.93 -11.87
N GLY A 9 24.38 -1.14 -10.85
CA GLY A 9 25.28 -0.21 -10.18
C GLY A 9 25.45 1.15 -10.88
N GLN A 10 24.67 1.46 -11.91
CA GLN A 10 24.70 2.76 -12.59
C GLN A 10 23.86 3.80 -11.83
N GLU A 11 24.38 5.02 -11.71
CA GLU A 11 23.67 6.15 -11.09
C GLU A 11 22.52 6.62 -11.99
N ILE A 12 21.32 6.69 -11.43
CA ILE A 12 20.11 7.13 -12.12
C ILE A 12 19.58 8.44 -11.52
N LYS A 13 19.27 9.40 -12.39
CA LYS A 13 18.57 10.63 -12.01
C LYS A 13 17.07 10.37 -12.03
N ARG A 14 16.41 10.57 -10.89
CA ARG A 14 14.95 10.42 -10.76
C ARG A 14 14.27 11.79 -10.83
N THR A 15 13.12 11.85 -11.50
CA THR A 15 12.23 13.01 -11.46
C THR A 15 11.39 12.96 -10.17
N PRO A 16 11.34 14.03 -9.37
CA PRO A 16 10.47 14.06 -8.20
C PRO A 16 9.01 13.99 -8.63
N CYS A 17 8.25 13.07 -8.05
CA CYS A 17 6.81 12.97 -8.28
C CYS A 17 6.06 13.54 -7.08
N GLN A 18 4.95 14.25 -7.35
CA GLN A 18 4.08 14.70 -6.28
C GLN A 18 3.07 13.61 -5.96
N VAL A 19 3.05 13.19 -4.69
CA VAL A 19 2.17 12.13 -4.21
C VAL A 19 0.91 12.76 -3.62
N TYR A 20 -0.25 12.29 -4.06
CA TYR A 20 -1.57 12.71 -3.58
C TYR A 20 -2.28 11.56 -2.87
N THR A 21 -3.14 11.90 -1.92
CA THR A 21 -3.91 10.94 -1.15
C THR A 21 -5.34 11.44 -0.91
N ARG A 22 -6.28 10.51 -0.73
CA ARG A 22 -7.70 10.82 -0.52
C ARG A 22 -7.96 11.19 0.94
N VAL A 23 -8.42 12.42 1.16
CA VAL A 23 -8.84 12.93 2.47
C VAL A 23 -10.29 13.34 2.42
N MET A 24 -11.17 12.64 3.13
CA MET A 24 -12.59 12.98 3.31
C MET A 24 -13.34 13.32 2.00
N GLY A 25 -12.94 12.75 0.87
CA GLY A 25 -13.62 12.93 -0.43
C GLY A 25 -12.84 13.67 -1.52
N TYR A 26 -11.72 14.35 -1.20
CA TYR A 26 -10.89 15.03 -2.20
C TYR A 26 -9.42 14.59 -2.15
N LEU A 27 -8.66 14.93 -3.21
CA LEU A 27 -7.23 14.65 -3.30
C LEU A 27 -6.43 15.78 -2.66
N ARG A 28 -5.55 15.43 -1.72
CA ARG A 28 -4.62 16.35 -1.07
C ARG A 28 -3.17 15.89 -1.28
N PRO A 29 -2.23 16.78 -1.63
CA PRO A 29 -0.82 16.43 -1.72
C PRO A 29 -0.26 16.06 -0.34
N VAL A 30 0.46 14.94 -0.27
CA VAL A 30 1.07 14.41 0.97
C VAL A 30 2.12 15.37 1.52
N SER A 31 2.77 16.16 0.65
CA SER A 31 3.75 17.17 1.06
C SER A 31 3.18 18.24 2.00
N HIS A 32 1.86 18.44 2.02
CA HIS A 32 1.19 19.45 2.84
C HIS A 32 0.71 18.89 4.21
N TYR A 33 1.13 17.68 4.57
CA TYR A 33 0.71 17.06 5.82
C TYR A 33 1.49 17.63 7.02
N ASN A 34 0.76 18.22 7.97
CA ASN A 34 1.30 18.55 9.28
C ASN A 34 1.43 17.28 10.15
N THR A 35 2.09 17.40 11.30
CA THR A 35 2.33 16.27 12.22
C THR A 35 1.05 15.59 12.69
N GLY A 36 0.00 16.38 13.01
CA GLY A 36 -1.29 15.83 13.42
C GLY A 36 -1.96 15.00 12.33
N LYS A 37 -1.93 15.47 11.08
CA LYS A 37 -2.49 14.76 9.92
C LYS A 37 -1.73 13.47 9.63
N LYS A 38 -0.40 13.46 9.81
CA LYS A 38 0.41 12.24 9.70
C LYS A 38 -0.01 11.21 10.75
N SER A 39 -0.13 11.62 12.02
CA SER A 39 -0.58 10.73 13.10
C SER A 39 -1.97 10.16 12.83
N GLU A 40 -2.93 10.99 12.40
CA GLU A 40 -4.26 10.53 12.03
C GLU A 40 -4.20 9.52 10.86
N PHE A 41 -3.41 9.81 9.81
CA PHE A 41 -3.26 8.91 8.68
C PHE A 41 -2.69 7.54 9.08
N TYR A 42 -1.66 7.50 9.93
CA TYR A 42 -1.08 6.23 10.42
C TYR A 42 -2.03 5.43 11.33
N SER A 43 -2.97 6.10 11.99
CA SER A 43 -3.98 5.43 12.81
C SER A 43 -5.13 4.81 12.00
N ARG A 44 -5.21 5.10 10.68
CA ARG A 44 -6.27 4.56 9.81
C ARG A 44 -6.12 3.04 9.66
N LYS A 45 -7.22 2.31 9.86
CA LYS A 45 -7.29 0.87 9.60
C LYS A 45 -7.79 0.63 8.18
N TYR A 46 -7.02 -0.13 7.41
CA TYR A 46 -7.42 -0.57 6.08
C TYR A 46 -8.27 -1.82 6.18
N PHE A 47 -9.19 -1.98 5.23
CA PHE A 47 -9.87 -3.23 5.04
C PHE A 47 -8.84 -4.31 4.68
N ASN A 48 -8.96 -5.47 5.32
CA ASN A 48 -8.15 -6.64 5.03
C ASN A 48 -9.12 -7.80 4.75
N GLU A 49 -9.13 -8.24 3.51
CA GLU A 49 -10.05 -9.29 3.05
C GLU A 49 -9.90 -10.57 3.89
N ALA A 50 -8.66 -10.98 4.19
CA ALA A 50 -8.37 -12.17 4.98
C ALA A 50 -8.80 -12.10 6.46
N LYS A 51 -9.16 -10.91 6.97
CA LYS A 51 -9.66 -10.71 8.34
C LYS A 51 -11.17 -10.46 8.39
N THR A 52 -11.87 -10.61 7.27
CA THR A 52 -13.30 -10.35 7.19
C THR A 52 -14.06 -11.62 7.53
N ALA A 53 -15.13 -11.54 8.33
CA ALA A 53 -15.97 -12.70 8.65
C ALA A 53 -16.54 -13.39 7.39
N ASN A 54 -16.79 -12.60 6.34
CA ASN A 54 -17.21 -13.12 5.04
C ASN A 54 -16.13 -13.99 4.37
N SER A 55 -14.84 -13.74 4.60
CA SER A 55 -13.76 -14.56 4.02
C SER A 55 -13.74 -15.98 4.57
N GLU A 56 -14.09 -16.16 5.85
CA GLU A 56 -14.22 -17.49 6.47
C GLU A 56 -15.45 -18.22 5.92
N PHE A 57 -16.58 -17.52 5.78
CA PHE A 57 -17.78 -18.04 5.14
C PHE A 57 -17.52 -18.47 3.69
N VAL A 58 -16.88 -17.61 2.89
CA VAL A 58 -16.55 -17.94 1.49
C VAL A 58 -15.59 -19.13 1.44
N ARG A 59 -14.54 -19.20 2.28
CA ARG A 59 -13.64 -20.37 2.32
C ARG A 59 -14.36 -21.67 2.68
N GLN A 60 -15.33 -21.61 3.59
CA GLN A 60 -16.05 -22.78 4.06
C GLN A 60 -17.12 -23.26 3.07
N PHE A 61 -17.72 -22.34 2.30
CA PHE A 61 -18.89 -22.63 1.48
C PHE A 61 -18.72 -22.32 -0.01
N SER A 62 -17.54 -21.89 -0.48
CA SER A 62 -17.24 -21.79 -1.91
C SER A 62 -17.12 -23.19 -2.49
N ASN A 63 -18.11 -23.59 -3.31
CA ASN A 63 -18.05 -24.84 -4.04
C ASN A 63 -16.81 -24.85 -4.98
N PRO A 64 -15.98 -25.91 -4.95
CA PRO A 64 -14.74 -25.99 -5.72
C PRO A 64 -14.95 -26.16 -7.24
N THR A 65 -16.20 -26.15 -7.73
CA THR A 65 -16.52 -26.37 -9.15
C THR A 65 -16.54 -25.10 -10.00
N ASN A 66 -16.40 -23.91 -9.42
CA ASN A 66 -16.19 -22.68 -10.19
C ASN A 66 -14.70 -22.32 -10.18
N SER A 67 -14.03 -22.70 -11.27
CA SER A 67 -12.61 -22.49 -11.61
C SER A 67 -12.24 -21.00 -11.80
N TYR A 68 -12.60 -20.13 -10.86
CA TYR A 68 -12.12 -18.75 -10.84
C TYR A 68 -11.74 -18.39 -9.42
N ASP A 69 -10.49 -18.72 -9.06
CA ASP A 69 -9.81 -18.22 -7.87
C ASP A 69 -9.72 -16.68 -7.95
N ILE A 70 -10.69 -16.00 -7.34
CA ILE A 70 -10.75 -14.52 -7.33
C ILE A 70 -9.68 -13.90 -6.40
N VAL A 71 -8.86 -14.71 -5.73
CA VAL A 71 -7.90 -14.28 -4.70
C VAL A 71 -6.44 -14.24 -5.16
N SER A 72 -6.13 -14.54 -6.43
CA SER A 72 -4.74 -14.67 -6.89
C SER A 72 -4.07 -13.38 -7.38
N GLU A 73 -4.78 -12.26 -7.57
CA GLU A 73 -4.21 -11.12 -8.31
C GLU A 73 -4.44 -9.75 -7.67
N TYR A 74 -4.13 -9.62 -6.38
CA TYR A 74 -3.75 -8.33 -5.82
C TYR A 74 -2.32 -8.41 -5.29
N GLN A 75 -1.39 -8.04 -6.16
CA GLN A 75 0.02 -7.84 -5.84
C GLN A 75 0.14 -6.89 -4.64
N GLU A 76 0.48 -7.43 -3.48
CA GLU A 76 0.93 -6.60 -2.35
C GLU A 76 2.12 -5.77 -2.83
N VAL A 77 1.90 -4.46 -3.01
CA VAL A 77 3.01 -3.52 -3.12
C VAL A 77 3.63 -3.44 -1.73
N LYS A 78 4.54 -4.37 -1.44
CA LYS A 78 5.40 -4.32 -0.27
C LYS A 78 6.20 -3.02 -0.34
N PHE A 79 5.76 -1.99 0.39
CA PHE A 79 6.63 -0.90 0.75
C PHE A 79 7.73 -1.50 1.63
N VAL A 80 8.90 -1.70 1.02
CA VAL A 80 10.14 -2.03 1.73
C VAL A 80 10.39 -0.87 2.69
N GLY A 81 10.03 -1.07 3.95
CA GLY A 81 10.37 -0.15 5.02
C GLY A 81 11.88 -0.04 5.09
N CYS A 82 12.39 1.15 4.83
CA CYS A 82 13.77 1.51 5.08
C CYS A 82 14.01 1.32 6.59
N GLY A 83 14.74 0.27 6.96
CA GLY A 83 15.29 0.15 8.30
C GLY A 83 16.28 1.28 8.52
N CYS A 84 15.88 2.29 9.28
CA CYS A 84 16.83 3.22 9.89
C CYS A 84 17.10 2.73 11.32
N PRO A 85 18.35 2.40 11.66
CA PRO A 85 18.74 2.13 13.04
C PRO A 85 18.96 3.46 13.78
N ALA A 86 18.28 3.63 14.91
CA ALA A 86 18.74 4.25 16.15
C ALA A 86 17.66 4.06 17.21
#